data_AF-A0A2D7TBC5-F1
#
_entry.id   AF-A0A2D7TBC5-F1
#
_cell.length_a   1.000
_cell.length_b   1.000
_cell.length_c   1.000
_cell.angle_alpha   90.00
_cell.angle_beta   90.00
_cell.angle_gamma   90.00
#
_symmetry.space_group_name_H-M   'P 1'
#
loop_
_entity.id
_entity.type
_entity.pdbx_description
1 polymer ?
#
loop_
_entity_poly.entity_id
_entity_poly.type
_entity_poly.pdbx_seq_one_letter_code
_entity_poly.pdbx_strand_id
1 'polypeptide(L)'
;MCLDDLVSEISNFVSERDWEQFHNPKNIAMSISIEAGELLECLQWDSPTASEIISDEKRLNQLADEIADVQIYLLRMCSMLEIDPVENSKRKLLLN
;
A
#
# COMPACT_ATOMS: atom_id res chain seq x y z
N MET A 1 1.33 -11.82 -12.87
CA MET A 1 0.46 -11.54 -11.72
C MET A 1 -0.48 -10.41 -12.10
N CYS A 2 -1.79 -10.63 -11.96
CA CYS A 2 -2.76 -9.55 -11.92
C CYS A 2 -2.93 -9.04 -10.48
N LEU A 3 -3.67 -7.95 -10.31
CA LEU A 3 -3.93 -7.38 -8.98
C LEU A 3 -4.74 -8.35 -8.09
N ASP A 4 -5.59 -9.18 -8.70
CA ASP A 4 -6.39 -10.17 -7.98
C ASP A 4 -5.52 -11.29 -7.39
N ASP A 5 -4.41 -11.64 -8.05
CA ASP A 5 -3.43 -12.59 -7.51
C ASP A 5 -2.84 -12.03 -6.20
N LEU A 6 -2.43 -10.76 -6.20
CA LEU A 6 -1.87 -10.11 -5.02
C LEU A 6 -2.89 -9.97 -3.88
N VAL A 7 -4.14 -9.62 -4.18
CA VAL A 7 -5.22 -9.56 -3.17
C VAL A 7 -5.44 -10.94 -2.53
N SER A 8 -5.35 -12.01 -3.34
CA SER A 8 -5.47 -13.39 -2.87
C SER A 8 -4.29 -13.79 -1.98
N GLU A 9 -3.07 -13.44 -2.37
CA GLU A 9 -1.86 -13.66 -1.57
C GLU A 9 -1.93 -12.94 -0.21
N ILE A 10 -2.34 -11.68 -0.19
CA ILE A 10 -2.54 -10.90 1.05
C ILE A 10 -3.59 -11.58 1.94
N SER A 11 -4.70 -12.02 1.35
CA SER A 11 -5.78 -12.66 2.11
C SER A 11 -5.33 -13.99 2.72
N ASN A 12 -4.59 -14.80 1.99
CA ASN A 12 -4.00 -16.04 2.50
C ASN A 12 -2.99 -15.76 3.60
N PHE A 13 -2.11 -14.78 3.42
CA PHE A 13 -1.10 -14.39 4.41
C PHE A 13 -1.74 -13.99 5.76
N VAL A 14 -2.83 -13.22 5.71
CA VAL A 14 -3.60 -12.81 6.89
C VAL A 14 -4.25 -14.02 7.57
N SER A 15 -4.84 -14.91 6.77
CA SER A 15 -5.56 -16.09 7.28
C SER A 15 -4.64 -17.11 7.94
N GLU A 16 -3.49 -17.38 7.32
CA GLU A 16 -2.47 -18.29 7.87
C GLU A 16 -1.95 -17.83 9.24
N ARG A 17 -2.09 -16.54 9.56
CA ARG A 17 -1.63 -15.94 10.82
C ARG A 17 -2.75 -15.68 11.81
N ASP A 18 -4.00 -16.02 11.46
CA ASP A 18 -5.20 -15.71 12.26
C ASP A 18 -5.29 -14.19 12.54
N TRP A 19 -4.89 -13.36 11.57
CA TRP A 19 -4.83 -11.90 11.72
C TRP A 19 -6.15 -11.21 11.39
N GLU A 20 -7.15 -11.92 10.84
CA GLU A 20 -8.46 -11.34 10.54
C GLU A 20 -9.10 -10.68 11.77
N GLN A 21 -8.86 -11.20 12.97
CA GLN A 21 -9.35 -10.64 14.23
C GLN A 21 -8.87 -9.19 14.51
N PHE A 22 -7.74 -8.78 13.92
CA PHE A 22 -7.18 -7.44 14.06
C PHE A 22 -7.55 -6.52 12.88
N HIS A 23 -8.02 -7.09 11.76
CA HIS A 23 -8.27 -6.38 10.51
C HIS A 23 -9.73 -5.88 10.44
N ASN A 24 -10.07 -4.90 11.28
CA ASN A 24 -11.29 -4.10 11.10
C ASN A 24 -10.98 -2.83 10.29
N PRO A 25 -11.99 -2.16 9.67
CA PRO A 25 -11.75 -1.00 8.82
C PRO A 25 -11.01 0.15 9.51
N LYS A 26 -11.25 0.38 10.80
CA LYS A 26 -10.51 1.42 11.54
C LYS A 26 -9.03 1.06 11.63
N ASN A 27 -8.71 -0.17 11.99
CA ASN A 27 -7.33 -0.61 12.16
C ASN A 27 -6.57 -0.58 10.82
N ILE A 28 -7.18 -1.06 9.72
CA ILE A 28 -6.54 -1.00 8.41
C ILE A 28 -6.32 0.45 7.95
N ALA A 29 -7.29 1.35 8.19
CA ALA A 29 -7.10 2.77 7.87
C ALA A 29 -5.96 3.39 8.68
N MET A 30 -5.78 2.98 9.95
CA MET A 30 -4.64 3.40 10.76
C MET A 30 -3.32 2.86 10.20
N SER A 31 -3.25 1.57 9.84
CA SER A 31 -2.07 0.99 9.18
C SER A 31 -1.69 1.75 7.92
N ILE A 32 -2.64 2.02 7.02
CA ILE A 32 -2.39 2.85 5.82
C ILE A 32 -1.76 4.20 6.18
N SER A 33 -2.26 4.86 7.22
CA SER A 33 -1.72 6.14 7.66
C SER A 33 -0.32 6.03 8.29
N ILE A 34 0.01 4.90 8.92
CA ILE A 34 1.32 4.64 9.50
C ILE A 34 2.33 4.44 8.38
N GLU A 35 2.06 3.55 7.43
CA GLU A 35 2.98 3.28 6.30
C GLU A 35 3.14 4.49 5.38
N ALA A 36 2.07 5.29 5.20
CA ALA A 36 2.19 6.56 4.49
C ALA A 36 3.11 7.56 5.23
N GLY A 37 3.21 7.44 6.55
CA GLY A 37 4.16 8.18 7.38
C GLY A 37 5.59 7.66 7.24
N GLU A 38 5.80 6.35 7.18
CA GLU A 38 7.12 5.72 6.94
C GLU A 38 7.65 6.07 5.53
N LEU A 39 6.75 6.05 4.53
CA LEU A 39 7.03 6.57 3.18
C LEU A 39 7.46 8.05 3.22
N LEU A 40 6.80 8.87 4.03
CA LEU A 40 7.17 10.27 4.19
C LEU A 40 8.52 10.44 4.90
N GLU A 41 8.83 9.58 5.88
CA GLU A 41 10.10 9.58 6.61
C GLU A 41 11.30 9.43 5.67
N CYS A 42 11.18 8.58 4.64
CA CYS A 42 12.20 8.41 3.59
C CYS A 42 12.58 9.72 2.85
N LEU A 43 11.74 10.75 2.94
CA LEU A 43 11.90 12.06 2.29
C LEU A 43 11.94 13.22 3.31
N GLN A 44 12.04 12.94 4.61
CA GLN A 44 11.86 13.95 5.66
C GLN A 44 12.91 15.06 5.65
N TRP A 45 14.15 14.75 5.28
CA TRP A 45 15.31 15.63 5.50
C TRP A 45 15.81 16.36 4.25
N ASP A 46 15.29 16.00 3.08
CA ASP A 46 15.70 16.55 1.80
C ASP A 46 14.57 16.47 0.77
N SER A 47 14.86 16.84 -0.47
CA SER A 47 13.88 16.84 -1.56
C SER A 47 14.56 16.36 -2.84
N PRO A 48 14.92 15.06 -2.89
CA PRO A 48 15.65 14.51 -4.03
C PRO A 48 14.78 14.53 -5.29
N THR A 49 15.43 14.67 -6.42
CA THR A 49 14.83 14.39 -7.72
C THR A 49 14.63 12.88 -7.90
N ALA A 50 13.72 12.49 -8.81
CA ALA A 50 13.52 11.08 -9.14
C ALA A 50 14.83 10.41 -9.62
N SER A 51 15.65 11.11 -10.39
CA SER A 51 16.95 10.59 -10.87
C SER A 51 17.93 10.30 -9.73
N GLU A 52 17.96 11.16 -8.70
CA GLU A 52 18.81 10.94 -7.52
C GLU A 52 18.36 9.71 -6.74
N ILE A 53 17.03 9.53 -6.54
CA ILE A 53 16.48 8.33 -5.92
C ILE A 53 16.82 7.08 -6.74
N ILE A 54 16.58 7.10 -8.06
CA ILE A 54 16.82 5.95 -8.94
C ILE A 54 18.30 5.55 -8.97
N SER A 55 19.21 6.52 -8.79
CA SER A 55 20.66 6.26 -8.74
C SER A 55 21.16 5.73 -7.40
N ASP A 56 20.36 5.83 -6.33
CA ASP A 56 20.65 5.31 -4.99
C ASP A 56 19.79 4.08 -4.72
N GLU A 57 20.34 2.89 -5.02
CA GLU A 57 19.65 1.62 -4.87
C GLU A 57 19.10 1.39 -3.45
N LYS A 58 19.86 1.81 -2.42
CA LYS A 58 19.43 1.64 -1.04
C LYS A 58 18.18 2.48 -0.77
N ARG A 59 18.21 3.75 -1.18
CA ARG A 59 17.08 4.66 -0.98
C ARG A 59 15.86 4.26 -1.82
N LEU A 60 16.08 3.82 -3.06
CA LEU A 60 15.02 3.29 -3.91
C LEU A 60 14.32 2.10 -3.27
N ASN A 61 15.08 1.15 -2.71
CA ASN A 61 14.52 -0.02 -2.04
C ASN A 61 13.72 0.37 -0.80
N GLN A 62 14.22 1.29 0.03
CA GLN A 62 13.47 1.79 1.19
C GLN A 62 12.12 2.39 0.77
N LEU A 63 12.11 3.30 -0.22
CA LEU A 63 10.86 3.86 -0.73
C LEU A 63 9.94 2.80 -1.34
N ALA A 64 10.50 1.80 -2.03
CA ALA A 64 9.73 0.74 -2.65
C ALA A 64 9.04 -0.16 -1.61
N ASP A 65 9.72 -0.46 -0.50
CA ASP A 65 9.17 -1.24 0.62
C ASP A 65 7.98 -0.47 1.25
N GLU A 66 8.14 0.82 1.57
CA GLU A 66 7.04 1.60 2.16
C GLU A 66 5.86 1.82 1.20
N ILE A 67 6.13 1.95 -0.11
CA ILE A 67 5.07 1.98 -1.14
C ILE A 67 4.31 0.65 -1.16
N ALA A 68 5.03 -0.47 -1.04
CA ALA A 68 4.42 -1.79 -1.01
C ALA A 68 3.55 -1.96 0.24
N ASP A 69 4.00 -1.50 1.41
CA ASP A 69 3.23 -1.59 2.65
C ASP A 69 1.94 -0.77 2.61
N VAL A 70 1.99 0.46 2.08
CA VAL A 70 0.78 1.26 1.78
C VAL A 70 -0.15 0.50 0.83
N GLN A 71 0.40 -0.08 -0.25
CA GLN A 71 -0.40 -0.82 -1.24
C GLN A 71 -1.05 -2.06 -0.63
N ILE A 72 -0.33 -2.83 0.19
CA ILE A 72 -0.82 -4.05 0.84
C ILE A 72 -2.02 -3.73 1.72
N TYR A 73 -1.92 -2.72 2.59
CA TYR A 73 -3.04 -2.35 3.45
C TYR A 73 -4.21 -1.74 2.68
N LEU A 74 -3.94 -0.97 1.62
CA LEU A 74 -4.99 -0.42 0.76
C LEU A 74 -5.76 -1.53 0.03
N LEU A 75 -5.06 -2.52 -0.54
CA LEU A 75 -5.67 -3.67 -1.19
C LEU A 75 -6.42 -4.55 -0.18
N ARG A 76 -5.90 -4.69 1.04
CA ARG A 76 -6.63 -5.37 2.12
C ARG A 76 -7.93 -4.65 2.44
N MET A 77 -7.93 -3.32 2.55
CA MET A 77 -9.15 -2.53 2.75
C MET A 77 -10.15 -2.75 1.62
N CYS A 78 -9.68 -2.68 0.37
CA CYS A 78 -10.51 -2.90 -0.81
C CYS A 78 -11.17 -4.28 -0.79
N SER A 79 -10.40 -5.34 -0.50
CA SER A 79 -10.91 -6.71 -0.37
C SER A 79 -11.97 -6.83 0.72
N MET A 80 -11.72 -6.25 1.90
CA MET A 80 -12.67 -6.29 3.03
C MET A 80 -13.99 -5.56 2.74
N LEU A 81 -13.97 -4.55 1.86
CA LEU A 81 -15.12 -3.72 1.53
C LEU A 81 -15.72 -4.05 0.16
N GLU A 82 -15.25 -5.11 -0.50
CA GLU A 82 -15.67 -5.52 -1.85
C GLU A 82 -15.54 -4.39 -2.89
N ILE A 83 -14.49 -3.59 -2.77
CA ILE A 83 -14.17 -2.49 -3.69
C ILE A 83 -13.17 -2.99 -4.72
N ASP A 84 -13.51 -2.90 -6.01
CA ASP A 84 -12.53 -3.03 -7.08
C ASP A 84 -11.64 -1.77 -7.13
N PRO A 85 -10.35 -1.87 -6.78
CA PRO A 85 -9.46 -0.71 -6.73
C PRO A 85 -9.18 -0.11 -8.11
N VAL A 86 -9.18 -0.92 -9.17
CA VAL A 86 -8.87 -0.48 -10.55
C VAL A 86 -10.05 0.27 -11.14
N GLU A 87 -11.24 -0.33 -11.09
CA GLU A 87 -12.46 0.29 -11.61
C GLU A 87 -12.85 1.54 -10.82
N ASN A 88 -12.70 1.52 -9.48
CA ASN A 88 -12.96 2.72 -8.68
C ASN A 88 -11.96 3.85 -9.00
N SER A 89 -10.68 3.52 -9.18
CA SER A 89 -9.66 4.49 -9.59
C SER A 89 -9.95 5.09 -10.97
N LYS A 90 -10.29 4.26 -11.98
CA LYS A 90 -10.69 4.73 -13.32
C LYS A 90 -11.89 5.66 -13.26
N ARG A 91 -12.95 5.27 -12.52
CA ARG A 91 -14.13 6.10 -12.32
C ARG A 91 -13.76 7.45 -11.69
N LYS A 92 -12.85 7.46 -10.70
CA LYS A 92 -12.43 8.69 -10.03
C LYS A 92 -11.56 9.58 -10.92
N LEU A 93 -10.70 9.00 -11.76
CA LEU A 93 -9.90 9.73 -12.74
C LEU A 93 -10.77 10.49 -13.74
N LEU A 94 -11.89 9.91 -14.19
CA LEU A 94 -12.83 10.57 -15.11
C LEU A 94 -13.59 11.76 -14.48
N LEU A 95 -13.60 11.86 -13.15
CA LEU A 95 -14.26 12.95 -12.42
C LEU A 95 -13.33 14.12 -12.11
N ASN A 96 -12.01 13.96 -12.30
CA ASN A 96 -11.00 14.98 -12.04
C ASN A 96 -10.62 15.71 -13.34
#